data_AF-A0AAU9NPK0-F1
#
_entry.id   AF-A0AAU9NPK0-F1
#
_cell.length_a   1.000
_cell.length_b   1.000
_cell.length_c   1.000
_cell.angle_alpha   90.00
_cell.angle_beta   90.00
_cell.angle_gamma   90.00
#
_symmetry.space_group_name_H-M   'P 1'
#
loop_
_entity.id
_entity.type
_entity.pdbx_description
1 polymer ?
#
loop_
_entity_poly.entity_id
_entity_poly.type
_entity_poly.pdbx_seq_one_letter_code
_entity_poly.pdbx_strand_id
1 'polypeptide(L)'
;MESAACFSNATTGRLPHRNAADGTLLSPFRNPTHLFSSRTLKKLPVQVRFPCLRTAFGSLNASAFRIGTTISTENESVEVDWDSLGFGLVHTDYMYTMKCSRSESFCEGELVPFGNIEISPSAGVLNYGQGLFEGLKAYRKADGNILLFRPQENGTRMMMGAERMCMPSPSVAQFVEAVKATVLANERWIPPPGKGSLYIRPLLMGSGSVLGLAPAPEYTFLIYVSPVGNYFKVYTLPLFLLSLEYTHHIQI
;
A
#
# COMPACT_ATOMS: atom_id res chain seq x y z
N MET A 1 -48.40 19.79 15.42
CA MET A 1 -47.33 20.81 15.42
C MET A 1 -46.23 20.29 14.51
N GLU A 2 -46.48 20.10 13.22
CA GLU A 2 -46.57 21.13 12.16
C GLU A 2 -45.30 21.97 12.03
N SER A 3 -44.53 21.69 10.96
CA SER A 3 -44.25 22.70 9.94
C SER A 3 -43.93 22.01 8.61
N ALA A 4 -44.79 22.28 7.62
CA ALA A 4 -44.68 21.99 6.19
C ALA A 4 -43.57 22.87 5.53
N ALA A 5 -42.79 22.37 4.57
CA ALA A 5 -42.96 22.33 3.10
C ALA A 5 -42.94 23.68 2.35
N CYS A 6 -42.06 23.82 1.35
CA CYS A 6 -42.42 24.37 0.03
C CYS A 6 -41.36 24.06 -1.05
N PHE A 7 -41.82 23.51 -2.17
CA PHE A 7 -41.12 23.32 -3.45
C PHE A 7 -41.65 24.36 -4.44
N SER A 8 -40.83 24.83 -5.38
CA SER A 8 -41.32 25.48 -6.61
C SER A 8 -40.46 25.11 -7.82
N ASN A 9 -41.15 24.93 -8.95
CA ASN A 9 -40.76 24.25 -10.18
C ASN A 9 -39.81 25.02 -11.12
N ALA A 10 -39.26 24.21 -12.04
CA ALA A 10 -38.45 24.48 -13.22
C ALA A 10 -39.02 25.50 -14.23
N THR A 11 -38.10 26.11 -15.00
CA THR A 11 -38.33 26.43 -16.42
C THR A 11 -37.04 26.23 -17.24
N THR A 12 -37.26 25.69 -18.43
CA THR A 12 -36.37 25.26 -19.51
C THR A 12 -35.70 26.40 -20.29
N GLY A 13 -34.51 26.14 -20.85
CA GLY A 13 -33.86 27.01 -21.85
C GLY A 13 -32.78 26.28 -22.66
N ARG A 14 -32.99 26.17 -23.98
CA ARG A 14 -32.16 25.48 -24.98
C ARG A 14 -30.82 26.19 -25.29
N LEU A 15 -29.85 25.37 -25.71
CA LEU A 15 -28.56 25.67 -26.35
C LEU A 15 -28.66 26.55 -27.61
N PRO A 16 -27.51 27.11 -28.04
CA PRO A 16 -27.11 26.92 -29.44
C PRO A 16 -25.68 26.40 -29.63
N HIS A 17 -25.55 25.53 -30.63
CA HIS A 17 -24.34 25.09 -31.32
C HIS A 17 -23.55 26.25 -31.94
N ARG A 18 -22.20 26.15 -31.98
CA ARG A 18 -21.37 26.61 -33.11
C ARG A 18 -20.06 25.81 -33.22
N ASN A 19 -19.61 25.65 -34.45
CA ASN A 19 -18.67 24.66 -34.98
C ASN A 19 -17.17 25.02 -34.85
N ALA A 20 -16.38 23.94 -34.79
CA ALA A 20 -15.10 23.60 -35.43
C ALA A 20 -14.06 24.64 -35.91
N ALA A 21 -12.80 24.20 -35.69
CA ALA A 21 -11.55 24.48 -36.39
C ALA A 21 -10.82 25.80 -36.08
N ASP A 22 -9.66 25.70 -35.42
CA ASP A 22 -8.41 25.99 -36.12
C ASP A 22 -7.22 25.29 -35.45
N GLY A 23 -6.34 24.73 -36.28
CA GLY A 23 -5.10 24.10 -35.86
C GLY A 23 -3.96 25.09 -35.91
N THR A 24 -3.03 25.02 -34.95
CA THR A 24 -1.70 25.58 -35.14
C THR A 24 -0.68 24.81 -34.31
N LEU A 25 0.36 24.38 -35.01
CA LEU A 25 1.53 23.68 -34.51
C LEU A 25 2.19 24.43 -33.34
N LEU A 26 2.55 23.70 -32.29
CA LEU A 26 3.63 24.09 -31.39
C LEU A 26 4.66 22.95 -31.30
N SER A 27 5.91 23.34 -31.55
CA SER A 27 7.11 22.54 -31.65
C SER A 27 7.56 21.93 -30.31
N PRO A 28 8.37 20.86 -30.31
CA PRO A 28 8.81 20.21 -29.09
C PRO A 28 9.94 21.01 -28.42
N PHE A 29 9.73 21.39 -27.17
CA PHE A 29 10.76 21.90 -26.27
C PHE A 29 11.83 20.82 -26.03
N ARG A 30 13.05 21.09 -26.50
CA ARG A 30 14.27 20.40 -26.07
C ARG A 30 14.57 20.80 -24.62
N ASN A 31 14.81 19.82 -23.76
CA ASN A 31 15.53 20.04 -22.50
C ASN A 31 16.80 19.17 -22.44
N PRO A 32 17.87 19.65 -21.80
CA PRO A 32 19.22 19.15 -21.99
C PRO A 32 19.50 17.88 -21.18
N THR A 33 20.29 17.00 -21.79
CA THR A 33 20.89 15.82 -21.18
C THR A 33 21.88 16.23 -20.09
N HIS A 34 21.53 16.02 -18.82
CA HIS A 34 22.52 15.94 -17.75
C HIS A 34 23.04 14.51 -17.66
N LEU A 35 24.19 14.28 -18.30
CA LEU A 35 25.04 13.12 -18.07
C LEU A 35 25.60 13.23 -16.64
N PHE A 36 25.23 12.32 -15.74
CA PHE A 36 25.95 12.15 -14.46
C PHE A 36 26.71 10.84 -14.45
N SER A 37 28.03 11.02 -14.39
CA SER A 37 29.07 10.00 -14.36
C SER A 37 29.00 9.16 -13.07
N SER A 38 29.20 7.86 -13.24
CA SER A 38 29.31 6.86 -12.17
C SER A 38 30.41 7.22 -11.18
N ARG A 39 30.05 7.40 -9.91
CA ARG A 39 30.98 7.29 -8.79
C ARG A 39 30.47 6.24 -7.81
N THR A 40 31.31 5.23 -7.65
CA THR A 40 31.22 4.08 -6.76
C THR A 40 30.83 4.48 -5.34
N LEU A 41 29.60 4.13 -4.93
CA LEU A 41 29.15 4.24 -3.54
C LEU A 41 29.52 2.95 -2.80
N LYS A 42 30.50 3.08 -1.90
CA LYS A 42 30.87 2.06 -0.93
C LYS A 42 29.68 1.82 0.01
N LYS A 43 29.27 0.56 0.15
CA LYS A 43 28.26 0.11 1.12
C LYS A 43 28.73 0.46 2.55
N LEU A 44 27.96 1.30 3.24
CA LEU A 44 28.08 1.53 4.68
C LEU A 44 27.10 0.59 5.40
N PRO A 45 27.47 0.01 6.56
CA PRO A 45 26.56 -0.82 7.34
C PRO A 45 25.49 0.07 7.98
N VAL A 46 24.22 -0.21 7.69
CA VAL A 46 23.09 0.46 8.35
C VAL A 46 22.87 -0.22 9.70
N GLN A 47 23.41 0.38 10.75
CA GLN A 47 22.92 0.18 12.10
C GLN A 47 22.69 1.55 12.71
N VAL A 48 21.43 1.98 12.69
CA VAL A 48 21.02 3.26 13.23
C VAL A 48 19.88 3.01 14.21
N ARG A 49 20.24 2.87 15.50
CA ARG A 49 19.30 3.10 16.61
C ARG A 49 19.56 4.50 17.11
N PHE A 50 18.56 5.38 17.05
CA PHE A 50 18.56 6.65 17.79
C PHE A 50 17.50 6.61 18.89
N PRO A 51 17.82 7.04 20.12
CA PRO A 51 16.89 6.93 21.23
C PRO A 51 15.79 7.99 21.18
N CYS A 52 14.54 7.55 21.35
CA CYS A 52 13.44 8.40 21.78
C CYS A 52 13.51 8.56 23.30
N LEU A 53 13.50 9.82 23.78
CA LEU A 53 13.56 10.17 25.19
C LEU A 53 12.26 9.68 25.89
N ARG A 54 12.35 8.61 26.68
CA ARG A 54 11.27 8.18 27.58
C ARG A 54 11.55 8.70 28.98
N THR A 55 10.60 9.43 29.54
CA THR A 55 10.52 9.73 30.97
C THR A 55 10.41 8.42 31.75
N ALA A 56 11.24 8.30 32.78
CA ALA A 56 11.47 7.09 33.56
C ALA A 56 10.32 6.78 34.54
N PHE A 57 10.00 5.50 34.71
CA PHE A 57 9.57 4.93 36.00
C PHE A 57 9.77 3.41 36.01
N GLY A 58 10.41 2.90 37.08
CA GLY A 58 10.24 1.52 37.57
C GLY A 58 11.26 0.47 37.11
N SER A 59 12.22 0.18 37.99
CA SER A 59 13.23 -0.89 37.89
C SER A 59 12.66 -2.29 38.16
N LEU A 60 12.92 -3.25 37.27
CA LEU A 60 12.98 -4.68 37.61
C LEU A 60 14.11 -5.38 36.83
N ASN A 61 14.90 -6.18 37.55
CA ASN A 61 16.06 -6.92 37.08
C ASN A 61 15.70 -7.96 36.01
N ALA A 62 16.45 -7.96 34.89
CA ALA A 62 16.43 -9.04 33.91
C ALA A 62 17.86 -9.55 33.68
N SER A 63 18.06 -10.84 33.94
CA SER A 63 19.27 -11.59 33.65
C SER A 63 19.57 -11.57 32.14
N ALA A 64 20.81 -11.25 31.80
CA ALA A 64 21.27 -11.13 30.42
C ALA A 64 21.41 -12.51 29.75
N PHE A 65 20.48 -12.84 28.85
CA PHE A 65 20.65 -13.94 27.90
C PHE A 65 21.18 -13.35 26.58
N ARG A 66 22.46 -13.60 26.29
CA ARG A 66 23.10 -13.19 25.02
C ARG A 66 22.89 -14.30 24.00
N ILE A 67 22.01 -14.09 23.02
CA ILE A 67 22.04 -14.85 21.77
C ILE A 67 22.83 -14.01 20.76
N GLY A 68 24.06 -14.44 20.50
CA GLY A 68 24.81 -13.98 19.34
C GLY A 68 24.26 -14.70 18.11
N THR A 69 23.45 -14.03 17.31
CA THR A 69 23.07 -14.54 15.99
C THR A 69 24.02 -13.93 14.97
N THR A 70 24.93 -14.77 14.46
CA THR A 70 25.72 -14.51 13.27
C THR A 70 24.77 -14.31 12.09
N ILE A 71 24.74 -13.10 11.51
CA ILE A 71 24.08 -12.84 10.23
C ILE A 71 24.95 -13.48 9.14
N SER A 72 24.54 -14.66 8.67
CA SER A 72 25.07 -15.26 7.45
C SER A 72 24.62 -14.41 6.27
N THR A 73 25.59 -13.75 5.64
CA THR A 73 25.43 -13.03 4.37
C THR A 73 25.58 -14.04 3.24
N GLU A 74 24.60 -14.92 3.09
CA GLU A 74 24.48 -15.75 1.88
C GLU A 74 23.33 -15.17 1.06
N ASN A 75 23.70 -14.61 -0.09
CA ASN A 75 22.75 -14.13 -1.09
C ASN A 75 22.21 -15.37 -1.82
N GLU A 76 21.50 -16.21 -1.09
CA GLU A 76 20.93 -17.46 -1.57
C GLU A 76 19.80 -17.09 -2.54
N SER A 77 20.05 -17.31 -3.83
CA SER A 77 19.05 -17.14 -4.88
C SER A 77 17.91 -18.10 -4.59
N VAL A 78 16.70 -17.59 -4.39
CA VAL A 78 15.53 -18.43 -4.16
C VAL A 78 15.29 -19.27 -5.41
N GLU A 79 15.26 -20.60 -5.27
CA GLU A 79 14.82 -21.50 -6.34
C GLU A 79 13.30 -21.38 -6.53
N VAL A 80 12.88 -20.39 -7.31
CA VAL A 80 11.49 -20.17 -7.71
C VAL A 80 11.35 -20.46 -9.20
N ASP A 81 10.40 -21.32 -9.56
CA ASP A 81 9.95 -21.44 -10.95
C ASP A 81 9.05 -20.24 -11.30
N TRP A 82 9.68 -19.20 -11.85
CA TRP A 82 9.01 -17.96 -12.21
C TRP A 82 7.96 -18.13 -13.32
N ASP A 83 8.04 -19.20 -14.13
CA ASP A 83 7.11 -19.45 -15.24
C ASP A 83 5.80 -20.12 -14.79
N SER A 84 5.83 -20.84 -13.66
CA SER A 84 4.65 -21.47 -13.05
C SER A 84 4.00 -20.65 -11.94
N LEU A 85 4.51 -19.45 -11.63
CA LEU A 85 3.90 -18.55 -10.64
C LEU A 85 2.41 -18.31 -10.93
N GLY A 86 1.57 -18.78 -10.02
CA GLY A 86 0.15 -18.48 -9.97
C GLY A 86 -0.14 -17.20 -9.18
N PHE A 87 -1.40 -17.06 -8.76
CA PHE A 87 -1.85 -15.99 -7.86
C PHE A 87 -1.86 -16.39 -6.38
N GLY A 88 -1.32 -17.57 -6.06
CA GLY A 88 -1.20 -18.03 -4.68
C GLY A 88 -0.25 -17.15 -3.87
N LEU A 89 -0.51 -17.04 -2.57
CA LEU A 89 0.38 -16.35 -1.65
C LEU A 89 1.68 -17.14 -1.53
N VAL A 90 2.80 -16.49 -1.82
CA VAL A 90 4.15 -16.99 -1.55
C VAL A 90 4.69 -16.19 -0.38
N HIS A 91 5.04 -16.86 0.71
CA HIS A 91 5.61 -16.20 1.88
C HIS A 91 7.00 -15.66 1.52
N THR A 92 7.17 -14.36 1.67
CA THR A 92 8.45 -13.67 1.48
C THR A 92 9.14 -13.48 2.83
N ASP A 93 10.29 -12.81 2.88
CA ASP A 93 11.14 -12.80 4.09
C ASP A 93 10.63 -11.81 5.13
N TYR A 94 10.21 -10.63 4.69
CA TYR A 94 9.90 -9.51 5.57
C TYR A 94 8.57 -8.84 5.20
N MET A 95 7.90 -8.35 6.22
CA MET A 95 6.80 -7.39 6.13
C MET A 95 7.20 -6.10 6.86
N TYR A 96 6.56 -4.98 6.51
CA TYR A 96 6.72 -3.72 7.24
C TYR A 96 5.52 -3.49 8.14
N THR A 97 5.73 -2.98 9.35
CA THR A 97 4.66 -2.68 10.30
C THR A 97 4.86 -1.34 10.98
N MET A 98 3.78 -0.63 11.23
CA MET A 98 3.75 0.66 11.90
C MET A 98 2.47 0.75 12.70
N LYS A 99 2.58 1.11 13.99
CA LYS A 99 1.44 1.22 14.90
C LYS A 99 1.20 2.68 15.29
N CYS A 100 -0.05 3.00 15.54
CA CYS A 100 -0.48 4.34 15.94
C CYS A 100 -1.65 4.24 16.92
N SER A 101 -1.62 5.02 17.99
CA SER A 101 -2.81 5.26 18.80
C SER A 101 -3.70 6.30 18.11
N ARG A 102 -5.00 6.32 18.43
CA ARG A 102 -5.98 7.20 17.76
C ARG A 102 -5.65 8.70 17.84
N SER A 103 -5.01 9.15 18.91
CA SER A 103 -4.68 10.57 19.14
C SER A 103 -3.30 10.99 18.63
N GLU A 104 -2.54 10.06 18.04
CA GLU A 104 -1.17 10.30 17.63
C GLU A 104 -1.03 10.26 16.11
N SER A 105 0.10 10.76 15.62
CA SER A 105 0.55 10.49 14.25
C SER A 105 1.32 9.19 14.21
N PHE A 106 1.29 8.50 13.06
CA PHE A 106 2.16 7.36 12.85
C PHE A 106 3.64 7.75 13.04
N CYS A 107 4.34 6.98 13.87
CA CYS A 107 5.78 7.07 14.09
C CYS A 107 6.55 6.27 13.02
N GLU A 108 7.87 6.16 13.15
CA GLU A 108 8.66 5.27 12.28
C GLU A 108 8.28 3.80 12.53
N GLY A 109 8.02 3.04 11.46
CA GLY A 109 7.75 1.61 11.52
C GLY A 109 9.01 0.76 11.43
N GLU A 110 8.83 -0.56 11.36
CA GLU A 110 9.91 -1.53 11.36
C GLU A 110 9.67 -2.66 10.33
N LEU A 111 10.77 -3.22 9.81
CA LEU A 111 10.75 -4.46 9.06
C LEU A 111 10.79 -5.63 10.05
N VAL A 112 9.84 -6.54 9.92
CA VAL A 112 9.73 -7.75 10.74
C VAL A 112 9.64 -8.97 9.83
N PRO A 113 10.08 -10.16 10.28
CA PRO A 113 9.91 -11.38 9.51
C PRO A 113 8.44 -11.58 9.12
N PHE A 114 8.20 -12.07 7.90
CA PHE A 114 6.84 -12.38 7.45
C PHE A 114 6.21 -13.42 8.38
N GLY A 115 4.98 -13.16 8.81
CA GLY A 115 4.25 -14.06 9.68
C GLY A 115 2.85 -13.58 9.99
N ASN A 116 2.12 -14.39 10.76
CA ASN A 116 0.80 -14.03 11.24
C ASN A 116 0.89 -12.83 12.18
N ILE A 117 -0.16 -12.00 12.17
CA ILE A 117 -0.31 -10.90 13.12
C ILE A 117 -1.20 -11.32 14.28
N GLU A 118 -0.84 -10.88 15.48
CA GLU A 118 -1.71 -11.00 16.65
C GLU A 118 -2.69 -9.83 16.66
N ILE A 119 -3.98 -10.14 16.82
CA ILE A 119 -5.04 -9.14 16.87
C ILE A 119 -6.12 -9.57 17.84
N SER A 120 -6.69 -8.61 18.57
CA SER A 120 -7.81 -8.88 19.48
C SER A 120 -9.05 -9.31 18.69
N PRO A 121 -9.82 -10.32 19.16
CA PRO A 121 -11.11 -10.68 18.55
C PRO A 121 -12.11 -9.53 18.52
N SER A 122 -12.00 -8.56 19.43
CA SER A 122 -12.83 -7.36 19.49
C SER A 122 -12.27 -6.19 18.68
N ALA A 123 -11.29 -6.41 17.79
CA ALA A 123 -10.73 -5.36 16.96
C ALA A 123 -11.77 -4.78 15.98
N GLY A 124 -11.71 -3.47 15.76
CA GLY A 124 -12.65 -2.76 14.88
C GLY A 124 -12.64 -3.27 13.43
N VAL A 125 -11.48 -3.71 12.93
CA VAL A 125 -11.36 -4.31 11.59
C VAL A 125 -12.14 -5.63 11.45
N LEU A 126 -12.19 -6.45 12.52
CA LEU A 126 -12.85 -7.76 12.49
C LEU A 126 -14.37 -7.66 12.66
N ASN A 127 -14.83 -6.69 13.47
CA ASN A 127 -16.24 -6.60 13.86
C ASN A 127 -17.04 -5.61 12.99
N TYR A 128 -16.39 -4.54 12.52
CA TYR A 128 -17.05 -3.45 11.81
C TYR A 128 -16.41 -3.14 10.45
N GLY A 129 -15.44 -3.95 10.01
CA GLY A 129 -14.75 -3.74 8.74
C GLY A 129 -13.96 -2.43 8.68
N GLN A 130 -13.55 -1.87 9.83
CA GLN A 130 -12.76 -0.63 9.87
C GLN A 130 -11.33 -0.87 9.39
N GLY A 131 -11.15 -0.97 8.08
CA GLY A 131 -9.86 -1.17 7.44
C GLY A 131 -9.87 -0.85 5.95
N LEU A 132 -8.67 -0.68 5.41
CA LEU A 132 -8.40 -0.32 4.03
C LEU A 132 -7.24 -1.16 3.51
N PHE A 133 -7.18 -1.31 2.20
CA PHE A 133 -6.03 -1.91 1.54
C PHE A 133 -5.66 -1.13 0.28
N GLU A 134 -4.42 -1.31 -0.14
CA GLU A 134 -3.91 -0.82 -1.41
C GLU A 134 -3.31 -1.94 -2.25
N GLY A 135 -3.10 -1.66 -3.53
CA GLY A 135 -2.50 -2.62 -4.45
C GLY A 135 -1.56 -1.92 -5.41
N LEU A 136 -0.29 -2.32 -5.37
CA LEU A 136 0.73 -1.85 -6.29
C LEU A 136 1.74 -2.96 -6.60
N LYS A 137 2.64 -2.69 -7.55
CA LYS A 137 3.59 -3.68 -8.05
C LYS A 137 4.98 -3.07 -8.17
N ALA A 138 5.99 -3.87 -7.83
CA ALA A 138 7.37 -3.62 -8.17
C ALA A 138 7.82 -4.50 -9.33
N TYR A 139 8.60 -3.92 -10.24
CA TYR A 139 9.10 -4.59 -11.44
C TYR A 139 10.61 -4.50 -11.51
N ARG A 140 11.26 -5.61 -11.90
CA ARG A 140 12.68 -5.60 -12.24
C ARG A 140 12.85 -5.23 -13.71
N LYS A 141 13.66 -4.22 -13.99
CA LYS A 141 14.08 -3.85 -15.35
C LYS A 141 15.27 -4.70 -15.81
N ALA A 142 15.50 -4.71 -17.12
CA ALA A 142 16.63 -5.40 -17.74
C ALA A 142 18.01 -4.90 -17.24
N ASP A 143 18.09 -3.64 -16.79
CA ASP A 143 19.28 -3.04 -16.19
C ASP A 143 19.47 -3.39 -14.70
N GLY A 144 18.57 -4.22 -14.13
CA GLY A 144 18.57 -4.62 -12.73
C GLY A 144 17.84 -3.66 -11.79
N ASN A 145 17.50 -2.45 -12.23
CA ASN A 145 16.81 -1.46 -11.39
C ASN A 145 15.37 -1.89 -11.09
N ILE A 146 14.88 -1.52 -9.90
CA ILE A 146 13.51 -1.77 -9.46
C ILE A 146 12.64 -0.55 -9.73
N LEU A 147 11.46 -0.76 -10.33
CA LEU A 147 10.47 0.28 -10.58
C LEU A 147 9.22 0.09 -9.75
N LEU A 148 8.71 1.20 -9.22
CA LEU A 148 7.36 1.33 -8.66
C LEU A 148 6.56 2.26 -9.56
N PHE A 149 5.33 1.89 -9.89
CA PHE A 149 4.46 2.74 -10.69
C PHE A 149 3.62 3.64 -9.77
N ARG A 150 3.91 4.94 -9.79
CA ARG A 150 3.14 6.01 -9.10
C ARG A 150 2.73 5.68 -7.65
N PRO A 151 3.65 5.22 -6.77
CA PRO A 151 3.29 4.82 -5.40
C PRO A 151 2.69 5.97 -4.57
N GLN A 152 2.96 7.23 -4.92
CA GLN A 152 2.36 8.41 -4.31
C GLN A 152 0.83 8.41 -4.46
N GLU A 153 0.30 8.00 -5.61
CA GLU A 153 -1.15 7.98 -5.86
C GLU A 153 -1.86 6.94 -5.00
N ASN A 154 -1.22 5.79 -4.79
CA ASN A 154 -1.70 4.78 -3.84
C ASN A 154 -1.70 5.33 -2.41
N GLY A 155 -0.64 6.05 -2.01
CA GLY A 155 -0.57 6.69 -0.70
C GLY A 155 -1.66 7.75 -0.50
N THR A 156 -1.90 8.60 -1.50
CA THR A 156 -2.98 9.60 -1.48
C THR A 156 -4.35 8.93 -1.38
N ARG A 157 -4.59 7.85 -2.13
CA ARG A 157 -5.85 7.10 -2.07
C ARG A 157 -6.08 6.45 -0.71
N MET A 158 -5.05 5.88 -0.10
CA MET A 158 -5.14 5.36 1.26
C MET A 158 -5.50 6.45 2.28
N MET A 159 -4.88 7.62 2.18
CA MET A 159 -5.17 8.76 3.05
C MET A 159 -6.62 9.23 2.94
N MET A 160 -7.15 9.39 1.71
CA MET A 160 -8.56 9.74 1.50
C MET A 160 -9.51 8.66 2.04
N GLY A 161 -9.17 7.38 1.86
CA GLY A 161 -9.94 6.28 2.42
C GLY A 161 -9.96 6.29 3.95
N ALA A 162 -8.81 6.60 4.57
CA ALA A 162 -8.67 6.63 6.03
C ALA A 162 -9.53 7.75 6.64
N GLU A 163 -9.53 8.92 6.02
CA GLU A 163 -10.43 10.02 6.38
C GLU A 163 -11.90 9.57 6.32
N ARG A 164 -12.30 8.89 5.25
CA ARG A 164 -13.67 8.37 5.09
C ARG A 164 -14.05 7.34 6.14
N MET A 165 -13.08 6.55 6.63
CA MET A 165 -13.26 5.52 7.66
C MET A 165 -13.02 6.02 9.08
N CYS A 166 -12.83 7.33 9.28
CA CYS A 166 -12.49 7.94 10.57
C CYS A 166 -11.24 7.32 11.20
N MET A 167 -10.19 7.08 10.40
CA MET A 167 -8.92 6.48 10.80
C MET A 167 -7.77 7.49 10.62
N PRO A 168 -6.75 7.51 11.48
CA PRO A 168 -5.48 8.14 11.14
C PRO A 168 -4.83 7.36 9.98
N SER A 169 -4.01 8.04 9.18
CA SER A 169 -3.23 7.40 8.10
C SER A 169 -1.75 7.77 8.19
N PRO A 170 -0.85 6.94 7.63
CA PRO A 170 0.49 7.39 7.29
C PRO A 170 0.40 8.60 6.34
N SER A 171 1.38 9.51 6.39
CA SER A 171 1.57 10.50 5.34
C SER A 171 1.93 9.81 4.01
N VAL A 172 1.71 10.47 2.86
CA VAL A 172 2.12 9.92 1.54
C VAL A 172 3.61 9.59 1.52
N ALA A 173 4.44 10.42 2.15
CA ALA A 173 5.88 10.17 2.25
C ALA A 173 6.18 8.90 3.07
N GLN A 174 5.60 8.75 4.26
CA GLN A 174 5.76 7.55 5.09
C GLN A 174 5.31 6.29 4.35
N PHE A 175 4.17 6.36 3.63
CA PHE A 175 3.68 5.25 2.82
C PHE A 175 4.70 4.85 1.75
N VAL A 176 5.22 5.82 0.99
CA VAL A 176 6.18 5.55 -0.09
C VAL A 176 7.49 4.98 0.45
N GLU A 177 8.00 5.52 1.56
CA GLU A 177 9.23 5.00 2.18
C GLU A 177 9.03 3.60 2.76
N ALA A 178 7.90 3.31 3.40
CA ALA A 178 7.55 1.96 3.85
C ALA A 178 7.47 0.95 2.69
N VAL A 179 6.85 1.35 1.56
CA VAL A 179 6.81 0.53 0.34
C VAL A 179 8.22 0.24 -0.16
N LYS A 180 9.08 1.26 -0.29
CA LYS A 180 10.47 1.07 -0.74
C LYS A 180 11.25 0.16 0.20
N ALA A 181 11.14 0.37 1.51
CA ALA A 181 11.82 -0.45 2.51
C ALA A 181 11.40 -1.92 2.40
N THR A 182 10.09 -2.18 2.30
CA THR A 182 9.55 -3.55 2.15
C THR A 182 10.03 -4.23 0.88
N VAL A 183 10.03 -3.50 -0.25
CA VAL A 183 10.47 -4.03 -1.55
C VAL A 183 11.96 -4.35 -1.55
N LEU A 184 12.79 -3.47 -1.00
CA LEU A 184 14.24 -3.68 -0.92
C LEU A 184 14.60 -4.84 0.02
N ALA A 185 13.90 -4.97 1.16
CA ALA A 185 14.08 -6.10 2.07
C ALA A 185 13.74 -7.45 1.44
N ASN A 186 12.88 -7.46 0.42
CA ASN A 186 12.45 -8.64 -0.31
C ASN A 186 12.94 -8.66 -1.76
N GLU A 187 14.05 -7.99 -2.07
CA GLU A 187 14.52 -7.82 -3.45
C GLU A 187 14.65 -9.17 -4.19
N ARG A 188 15.13 -10.21 -3.51
CA ARG A 188 15.32 -11.55 -4.09
C ARG A 188 14.01 -12.21 -4.58
N TRP A 189 12.87 -11.75 -4.07
CA TRP A 189 11.55 -12.23 -4.45
C TRP A 189 10.95 -11.48 -5.65
N ILE A 190 11.63 -10.46 -6.19
CA ILE A 190 11.14 -9.73 -7.37
C ILE A 190 11.43 -10.55 -8.62
N PRO A 191 10.39 -10.98 -9.38
CA PRO A 191 10.59 -11.79 -10.59
C PRO A 191 11.53 -11.12 -11.60
N PRO A 192 12.31 -11.91 -12.37
CA PRO A 192 13.10 -11.40 -13.47
C PRO A 192 12.26 -10.64 -14.51
N PRO A 193 12.88 -9.77 -15.33
CA PRO A 193 12.18 -9.02 -16.37
C PRO A 193 11.33 -9.93 -17.27
N GLY A 194 10.06 -9.56 -17.47
CA GLY A 194 9.11 -10.31 -18.30
C GLY A 194 8.45 -11.51 -17.62
N LYS A 195 8.93 -11.97 -16.46
CA LYS A 195 8.38 -13.14 -15.76
C LYS A 195 7.24 -12.81 -14.78
N GLY A 196 7.12 -11.55 -14.36
CA GLY A 196 6.05 -11.12 -13.48
C GLY A 196 6.37 -9.84 -12.74
N SER A 197 5.83 -9.73 -11.53
CA SER A 197 6.03 -8.58 -10.64
C SER A 197 5.99 -9.01 -9.18
N LEU A 198 6.61 -8.24 -8.29
CA LEU A 198 6.37 -8.36 -6.86
C LEU A 198 5.10 -7.57 -6.53
N TYR A 199 4.02 -8.27 -6.15
CA TYR A 199 2.80 -7.64 -5.69
C TYR A 199 3.00 -7.12 -4.27
N ILE A 200 2.57 -5.89 -4.02
CA ILE A 200 2.71 -5.19 -2.75
C ILE A 200 1.31 -4.91 -2.22
N ARG A 201 1.05 -5.35 -0.98
CA ARG A 201 -0.23 -5.20 -0.30
C ARG A 201 -0.07 -4.41 1.00
N PRO A 202 -0.22 -3.08 0.94
CA PRO A 202 -0.41 -2.25 2.12
C PRO A 202 -1.82 -2.45 2.69
N LEU A 203 -1.91 -2.56 4.01
CA LEU A 203 -3.12 -2.68 4.80
C LEU A 203 -3.11 -1.59 5.88
N LEU A 204 -4.25 -0.98 6.14
CA LEU A 204 -4.47 -0.09 7.28
C LEU A 204 -5.68 -0.62 8.05
N MET A 205 -5.50 -0.97 9.31
CA MET A 205 -6.50 -1.71 10.10
C MET A 205 -6.75 -1.00 11.43
N GLY A 206 -8.02 -0.86 11.82
CA GLY A 206 -8.40 -0.57 13.21
C GLY A 206 -8.15 -1.80 14.07
N SER A 207 -6.93 -1.91 14.60
CA SER A 207 -6.42 -3.10 15.31
C SER A 207 -6.75 -3.10 16.80
N GLY A 208 -7.07 -1.94 17.37
CA GLY A 208 -7.44 -1.82 18.77
C GLY A 208 -8.82 -2.39 19.10
N SER A 209 -8.96 -2.94 20.31
CA SER A 209 -10.20 -3.51 20.83
C SER A 209 -11.29 -2.46 21.03
N VAL A 210 -12.45 -2.66 20.42
CA VAL A 210 -13.63 -1.79 20.58
C VAL A 210 -14.93 -2.57 20.30
N LEU A 211 -15.85 -2.59 21.27
CA LEU A 211 -17.20 -3.18 21.11
C LEU A 211 -18.29 -2.11 20.90
N GLY A 212 -17.99 -0.85 21.19
CA GLY A 212 -18.88 0.26 20.87
C GLY A 212 -18.75 0.63 19.40
N LEU A 213 -19.81 1.19 18.81
CA LEU A 213 -19.74 1.74 17.45
C LEU A 213 -18.98 3.08 17.45
N ALA A 214 -17.65 2.99 17.47
CA ALA A 214 -16.74 4.13 17.49
C ALA A 214 -15.43 3.79 16.76
N PRO A 215 -14.63 4.78 16.32
CA PRO A 215 -13.32 4.52 15.74
C PRO A 215 -12.39 3.80 16.72
N ALA A 216 -11.65 2.80 16.22
CA ALA A 216 -10.72 2.00 17.01
C ALA A 216 -9.71 2.85 17.80
N PRO A 217 -9.29 2.41 18.99
CA PRO A 217 -8.32 3.14 19.80
C PRO A 217 -6.88 3.03 19.26
N GLU A 218 -6.61 1.99 18.47
CA GLU A 218 -5.29 1.71 17.89
C GLU A 218 -5.42 1.25 16.44
N TYR A 219 -4.39 1.55 15.66
CA TYR A 219 -4.33 1.26 14.23
C TYR A 219 -2.98 0.65 13.86
N THR A 220 -3.03 -0.32 12.94
CA THR A 220 -1.84 -0.96 12.38
C THR A 220 -1.80 -0.72 10.89
N PHE A 221 -0.72 -0.11 10.41
CA PHE A 221 -0.34 -0.09 9.00
C PHE A 221 0.67 -1.20 8.75
N LEU A 222 0.38 -2.08 7.79
CA LEU A 222 1.21 -3.24 7.48
C LEU A 222 1.39 -3.35 5.97
N ILE A 223 2.59 -3.70 5.51
CA ILE A 223 2.86 -4.02 4.11
C ILE A 223 3.45 -5.42 4.04
N TYR A 224 2.82 -6.29 3.27
CA TYR A 224 3.43 -7.55 2.85
C TYR A 224 3.56 -7.60 1.33
N VAL A 225 4.41 -8.51 0.85
CA VAL A 225 4.67 -8.69 -0.58
C VAL A 225 4.62 -10.15 -0.97
N SER A 226 4.29 -10.42 -2.23
CA SER A 226 4.31 -11.77 -2.81
C SER A 226 4.66 -11.68 -4.30
N PRO A 227 5.58 -12.51 -4.83
CA PRO A 227 5.77 -12.63 -6.27
C PRO A 227 4.48 -13.11 -6.95
N VAL A 228 4.17 -12.52 -8.09
CA VAL A 228 3.05 -12.94 -8.94
C VAL A 228 3.48 -12.99 -10.40
N GLY A 229 3.00 -14.02 -11.11
CA GLY A 229 3.21 -14.17 -12.54
C GLY A 229 2.36 -13.21 -13.37
N ASN A 230 2.54 -13.25 -14.69
CA ASN A 230 1.69 -12.50 -15.62
C ASN A 230 0.28 -13.11 -15.68
N TYR A 231 -0.75 -12.26 -15.60
CA TYR A 231 -2.16 -12.69 -15.60
C TYR A 231 -2.55 -13.36 -16.91
N PHE A 232 -2.07 -12.83 -18.04
CA PHE A 232 -2.31 -13.38 -19.37
C PHE A 232 -1.05 -14.08 -19.87
N LYS A 233 -0.98 -15.40 -19.71
CA LYS A 233 0.07 -16.23 -20.35
C LYS A 233 -0.18 -16.39 -21.85
N VAL A 234 -1.45 -16.33 -22.25
CA VAL A 234 -1.91 -16.38 -23.64
C VAL A 234 -2.80 -15.17 -23.86
N TYR A 235 -2.43 -14.32 -24.82
CA TYR A 235 -3.30 -13.24 -25.29
C TYR A 235 -4.57 -13.89 -25.84
N THR A 236 -5.77 -13.50 -25.38
CA THR A 236 -7.11 -13.84 -25.93
C THR A 236 -7.99 -14.88 -25.21
N LEU A 237 -8.00 -14.95 -23.87
CA LEU A 237 -9.20 -15.50 -23.20
C LEU A 237 -10.20 -14.37 -22.91
N PRO A 238 -11.39 -14.36 -23.55
CA PRO A 238 -12.42 -13.38 -23.28
C PRO A 238 -12.97 -13.55 -21.86
N LEU A 239 -13.22 -12.43 -21.17
CA LEU A 239 -13.90 -12.43 -19.89
C LEU A 239 -15.41 -12.29 -20.14
N PHE A 240 -16.21 -13.22 -19.62
CA PHE A 240 -17.66 -13.12 -19.68
C PHE A 240 -18.16 -12.25 -18.52
N LEU A 241 -18.85 -11.16 -18.85
CA LEU A 241 -19.49 -10.28 -17.88
C LEU A 241 -20.97 -10.62 -17.82
N LEU A 242 -21.49 -10.91 -16.63
CA LEU A 242 -22.91 -11.09 -16.40
C LEU A 242 -23.54 -9.73 -16.06
N SER A 243 -24.53 -9.31 -16.84
CA SER A 243 -25.38 -8.16 -16.52
C SER A 243 -26.77 -8.65 -16.14
N LEU A 244 -27.27 -8.23 -14.97
CA LEU A 244 -28.62 -8.52 -14.51
C LEU A 244 -29.38 -7.19 -14.42
N GLU A 245 -30.48 -7.09 -15.15
CA GLU A 245 -31.41 -5.95 -15.03
C GLU A 245 -32.50 -6.30 -14.02
N TYR A 246 -32.70 -5.43 -13.03
CA TYR A 246 -33.77 -5.55 -12.04
C TYR A 246 -34.79 -4.43 -12.25
N THR A 247 -36.04 -4.81 -12.55
CA THR A 247 -37.17 -3.88 -12.58
C THR A 247 -37.92 -3.95 -11.25
N HIS A 248 -37.93 -2.86 -10.50
CA HIS A 248 -38.75 -2.76 -9.29
C HIS A 248 -40.16 -2.27 -9.67
N HIS A 249 -41.14 -3.17 -9.64
CA HIS A 249 -42.55 -2.80 -9.70
C HIS A 249 -42.98 -2.33 -8.31
N ILE A 250 -43.11 -1.02 -8.14
CA ILE A 250 -43.78 -0.44 -6.97
C ILE A 250 -45.28 -0.60 -7.22
N GLN A 251 -45.94 -1.48 -6.47
CA GLN A 251 -47.40 -1.43 -6.36
C GLN A 251 -47.74 -0.26 -5.43
N ILE A 252 -48.45 0.72 -5.99
CA ILE A 252 -49.06 1.84 -5.27
C ILE A 252 -50.45 1.40 -4.80
#